data_AF-A0A968D5C2-F1
#
_entry.id   AF-A0A968D5C2-F1
#
_cell.length_a   1.000
_cell.length_b   1.000
_cell.length_c   1.000
_cell.angle_alpha   90.00
_cell.angle_beta   90.00
_cell.angle_gamma   90.00
#
_symmetry.space_group_name_H-M   'P 1'
#
loop_
_entity.id
_entity.type
_entity.pdbx_description
1 polymer ?
#
loop_
_entity_poly.entity_id
_entity_poly.type
_entity_poly.pdbx_seq_one_letter_code
_entity_poly.pdbx_strand_id
1 'polypeptide(L)'
;MEDLKTSKISVKEIKCATLVRDRAERVYDGMATVEGLDGWFTTGARVEARPGGKMIFRWQDWGVNRITVEESGRVLEAVKPKTLRLSMVTRR
;
A
#
# COMPACT_ATOMS: atom_id res chain seq x y z
N MET A 1 -4.57 -40.17 15.21
CA MET A 1 -3.62 -39.12 14.76
C MET A 1 -4.46 -38.18 13.92
N GLU A 2 -5.01 -37.14 14.54
CA GLU A 2 -6.04 -36.29 13.94
C GLU A 2 -5.41 -35.27 13.00
N ASP A 3 -5.91 -35.25 11.76
CA ASP A 3 -5.58 -34.26 10.75
C ASP A 3 -5.99 -32.85 11.24
N LEU A 4 -5.00 -32.02 11.54
CA LEU A 4 -5.21 -30.58 11.72
C LEU A 4 -5.68 -30.00 10.38
N LYS A 5 -7.01 -29.88 10.23
CA LYS A 5 -7.66 -29.14 9.17
C LYS A 5 -7.07 -27.73 9.12
N THR A 6 -6.39 -27.41 8.03
CA THR A 6 -6.05 -26.04 7.64
C THR A 6 -7.34 -25.24 7.52
N SER A 7 -7.72 -24.56 8.61
CA SER A 7 -8.88 -23.68 8.64
C SER A 7 -8.72 -22.61 7.56
N LYS A 8 -9.66 -22.60 6.62
CA LYS A 8 -9.74 -21.64 5.52
C LYS A 8 -9.89 -20.24 6.11
N ILE A 9 -8.84 -19.43 6.06
CA ILE A 9 -8.90 -18.01 6.47
C ILE A 9 -9.80 -17.29 5.47
N SER A 10 -11.00 -16.91 5.92
CA SER A 10 -11.90 -16.05 5.15
C SER A 10 -11.43 -14.61 5.30
N VAL A 11 -10.69 -14.11 4.31
CA VAL A 11 -10.31 -12.70 4.25
C VAL A 11 -11.54 -11.91 3.86
N LYS A 12 -12.08 -11.11 4.78
CA LYS A 12 -13.17 -10.18 4.48
C LYS A 12 -12.62 -8.97 3.74
N GLU A 13 -13.26 -8.59 2.65
CA GLU A 13 -12.94 -7.38 1.89
C GLU A 13 -13.26 -6.13 2.73
N ILE A 14 -12.32 -5.19 2.81
CA ILE A 14 -12.53 -3.88 3.43
C ILE A 14 -12.80 -2.87 2.31
N LYS A 15 -13.96 -2.21 2.34
CA LYS A 15 -14.34 -1.14 1.41
C LYS A 15 -14.40 0.19 2.15
N CYS A 16 -13.63 1.17 1.68
CA CYS A 16 -13.64 2.52 2.18
C CYS A 16 -13.74 3.51 1.02
N ALA A 17 -14.54 4.55 1.18
CA ALA A 17 -14.66 5.65 0.23
C ALA A 17 -14.67 6.97 1.01
N THR A 18 -13.98 7.97 0.49
CA THR A 18 -13.96 9.32 1.06
C THR A 18 -13.85 10.35 -0.06
N LEU A 19 -14.36 11.55 0.19
CA LEU A 19 -14.25 12.68 -0.74
C LEU A 19 -12.98 13.47 -0.43
N VAL A 20 -12.13 13.65 -1.44
CA VAL A 20 -10.96 14.53 -1.37
C VAL A 20 -11.23 15.76 -2.24
N ARG A 21 -11.17 16.95 -1.65
CA ARG A 21 -11.41 18.24 -2.35
C ARG A 21 -10.16 18.69 -3.11
N ASP A 22 -9.81 17.96 -4.16
CA ASP A 22 -8.68 18.27 -5.03
C ASP A 22 -8.89 17.70 -6.44
N ARG A 23 -7.97 17.98 -7.37
CA ARG A 23 -7.94 17.38 -8.70
C ARG A 23 -7.54 15.91 -8.60
N ALA A 24 -8.18 15.06 -9.41
CA ALA A 24 -7.91 13.62 -9.43
C ALA A 24 -6.42 13.32 -9.68
N GLU A 25 -5.73 14.09 -10.52
CA GLU A 25 -4.29 13.90 -10.77
C GLU A 25 -3.44 14.10 -9.51
N ARG A 26 -3.75 15.11 -8.69
CA ARG A 26 -3.02 15.38 -7.44
C ARG A 26 -3.30 14.32 -6.39
N VAL A 27 -4.54 13.86 -6.29
CA VAL A 27 -4.91 12.74 -5.40
C VAL A 27 -4.17 11.48 -5.81
N TYR A 28 -4.13 11.19 -7.12
CA TYR A 28 -3.39 10.05 -7.65
C TYR A 28 -1.90 10.15 -7.32
N ASP A 29 -1.29 11.31 -7.56
CA ASP A 29 0.13 11.53 -7.27
C ASP A 29 0.43 11.37 -5.76
N GLY A 30 -0.49 11.77 -4.89
CA GLY A 30 -0.44 11.53 -3.44
C GLY A 30 -0.35 10.05 -3.03
N MET A 31 -0.77 9.13 -3.92
CA MET A 31 -0.75 7.68 -3.70
C MET A 31 0.32 6.95 -4.52
N ALA A 32 0.75 7.53 -5.64
CA ALA A 32 1.53 6.86 -6.68
C ALA A 32 2.90 7.49 -6.96
N THR A 33 3.34 8.44 -6.14
CA THR A 33 4.68 9.07 -6.23
C THR A 33 5.39 8.99 -4.89
N VAL A 34 6.72 9.11 -4.91
CA VAL A 34 7.53 9.14 -3.68
C VAL A 34 7.17 10.38 -2.88
N GLU A 35 7.17 11.54 -3.53
CA GLU A 35 6.89 12.84 -2.93
C GLU A 35 5.47 12.89 -2.34
N GLY A 36 4.50 12.32 -3.04
CA GLY A 36 3.12 12.23 -2.58
C GLY A 36 2.98 11.38 -1.32
N LEU A 37 3.55 10.17 -1.32
CA LEU A 37 3.45 9.26 -0.17
C LEU A 37 4.27 9.74 1.03
N ASP A 38 5.47 10.26 0.81
CA ASP A 38 6.33 10.80 1.87
C ASP A 38 5.71 12.04 2.54
N GLY A 39 4.80 12.73 1.84
CA GLY A 39 4.10 13.89 2.39
C GLY A 39 3.06 13.58 3.47
N TRP A 40 2.59 12.32 3.60
CA TRP A 40 1.53 12.01 4.58
C TRP A 40 1.51 10.57 5.13
N PHE A 41 2.13 9.60 4.45
CA PHE A 41 1.94 8.18 4.76
C PHE A 41 3.20 7.47 5.26
N THR A 42 4.37 7.82 4.73
CA THR A 42 5.61 7.06 4.90
C THR A 42 6.82 8.00 4.92
N THR A 43 8.04 7.47 5.06
CA THR A 43 9.28 8.26 5.00
C THR A 43 10.32 7.55 4.15
N GLY A 44 10.61 8.10 2.98
CA GLY A 44 11.54 7.52 2.01
C GLY A 44 10.93 6.37 1.24
N ALA A 45 9.76 6.56 0.64
CA ALA A 45 9.15 5.55 -0.24
C ALA A 45 10.04 5.20 -1.44
N ARG A 46 9.76 4.03 -2.05
CA ARG A 46 10.18 3.75 -3.44
C ARG A 46 8.95 3.42 -4.25
N VAL A 47 8.80 4.05 -5.41
CA VAL A 47 7.64 3.83 -6.27
C VAL A 47 8.04 3.63 -7.72
N GLU A 48 7.65 2.49 -8.28
CA GLU A 48 7.70 2.21 -9.72
C GLU A 48 6.26 2.04 -10.22
N ALA A 49 5.59 3.15 -10.53
CA ALA A 49 4.16 3.20 -10.86
C ALA A 49 3.83 2.67 -12.28
N ARG A 50 4.12 1.39 -12.52
CA ARG A 50 3.80 0.64 -13.74
C ARG A 50 3.52 -0.81 -13.38
N PRO A 51 2.69 -1.55 -14.16
CA PRO A 51 2.47 -2.98 -13.91
C PRO A 51 3.78 -3.76 -13.74
N GLY A 52 3.87 -4.57 -12.69
CA GLY A 52 5.06 -5.32 -12.27
C GLY A 52 6.09 -4.52 -11.45
N GLY A 53 5.97 -3.20 -11.40
CA GLY A 53 6.85 -2.32 -10.64
C GLY A 53 6.77 -2.59 -9.13
N LYS A 54 7.87 -2.28 -8.42
CA LYS A 54 7.94 -2.44 -6.97
C LYS A 54 7.51 -1.16 -6.25
N MET A 55 6.73 -1.31 -5.18
CA MET A 55 6.49 -0.25 -4.20
C MET A 55 7.04 -0.66 -2.84
N ILE A 56 7.67 0.29 -2.14
CA ILE A 56 8.22 0.10 -0.80
C ILE A 56 7.74 1.26 0.08
N PHE A 57 7.15 0.91 1.22
CA PHE A 57 6.77 1.83 2.28
C PHE A 57 7.66 1.62 3.49
N ARG A 58 8.06 2.71 4.13
CA ARG A 58 8.92 2.74 5.30
C ARG A 58 8.31 3.59 6.39
N TRP A 59 8.29 3.06 7.60
CA TRP A 59 7.93 3.81 8.79
C TRP A 59 9.12 3.77 9.73
N GLN A 60 9.47 4.93 10.28
CA GLN A 60 10.56 5.10 11.24
C GLN A 60 9.97 5.69 12.51
N ASP A 61 10.28 5.07 13.65
CA ASP A 61 9.81 5.48 14.98
C ASP A 61 8.30 5.79 15.05
N TRP A 62 7.49 5.00 14.33
CA TRP A 62 6.09 5.30 14.12
C TRP A 62 5.18 4.73 15.22
N GLY A 63 4.17 5.50 15.61
CA GLY A 63 3.17 5.10 16.62
C GLY A 63 3.72 5.04 18.06
N VAL A 64 2.87 4.58 18.99
CA VAL A 64 3.19 4.55 20.44
C VAL A 64 4.42 3.70 20.75
N ASN A 65 4.61 2.61 19.99
CA ASN A 65 5.71 1.67 20.18
C ASN A 65 6.96 2.02 19.38
N ARG A 66 6.98 3.17 18.68
CA ARG A 66 8.09 3.62 17.83
C ARG A 66 8.59 2.53 16.89
N ILE A 67 7.68 1.89 16.18
CA ILE A 67 8.06 0.80 15.28
C ILE A 67 8.82 1.35 14.07
N THR A 68 9.87 0.64 13.69
CA THR A 68 10.57 0.87 12.42
C THR A 68 10.40 -0.37 11.55
N VAL A 69 9.71 -0.21 10.43
CA VAL A 69 9.35 -1.33 9.54
C VAL A 69 9.33 -0.90 8.08
N GLU A 70 9.67 -1.84 7.21
CA GLU A 70 9.56 -1.70 5.76
C GLU A 70 8.59 -2.75 5.23
N GLU A 71 7.61 -2.31 4.44
CA GLU A 71 6.70 -3.18 3.73
C GLU A 71 6.85 -2.98 2.22
N SER A 72 6.61 -4.05 1.46
CA SER A 72 6.74 -3.98 0.01
C SER A 72 5.63 -4.71 -0.73
N GLY A 73 5.33 -4.20 -1.91
CA GLY A 73 4.32 -4.74 -2.80
C GLY A 73 4.68 -4.61 -4.27
N ARG A 74 3.84 -5.21 -5.10
CA ARG A 74 3.91 -5.12 -6.56
C ARG A 74 2.72 -4.34 -7.09
N VAL A 75 2.99 -3.47 -8.06
CA VAL A 75 1.96 -2.77 -8.81
C VAL A 75 1.33 -3.76 -9.78
N LEU A 76 0.02 -3.98 -9.63
CA LEU A 76 -0.77 -4.79 -10.55
C LEU A 76 -1.31 -3.95 -11.69
N GLU A 77 -1.72 -2.71 -11.39
CA GLU A 77 -2.32 -1.78 -12.34
C GLU A 77 -1.99 -0.34 -11.93
N ALA A 78 -1.65 0.50 -12.91
CA ALA A 78 -1.41 1.93 -12.72
C ALA A 78 -1.93 2.72 -13.93
N VAL A 79 -3.15 3.27 -13.80
CA VAL A 79 -3.82 4.07 -14.82
C VAL A 79 -4.12 5.44 -14.23
N LYS A 80 -3.27 6.44 -14.49
CA LYS A 80 -3.45 7.80 -13.97
C LYS A 80 -4.65 8.50 -14.65
N PRO A 81 -5.51 9.25 -13.92
CA PRO A 81 -5.60 9.37 -12.45
C PRO A 81 -6.62 8.41 -11.81
N LYS A 82 -6.98 7.33 -12.50
CA LYS A 82 -8.16 6.49 -12.20
C LYS A 82 -7.88 5.39 -11.19
N THR A 83 -6.80 4.63 -11.38
CA THR A 83 -6.60 3.34 -10.71
C THR A 83 -5.13 3.12 -10.35
N LEU A 84 -4.88 2.77 -9.09
CA LEU A 84 -3.64 2.15 -8.63
C LEU A 84 -4.01 0.89 -7.85
N ARG A 85 -3.52 -0.27 -8.28
CA ARG A 85 -3.74 -1.56 -7.59
C ARG A 85 -2.43 -2.17 -7.19
N LEU A 86 -2.35 -2.59 -5.94
CA LEU A 86 -1.16 -3.16 -5.32
C LEU A 86 -1.46 -4.55 -4.76
N SER A 87 -0.49 -5.45 -4.87
CA SER A 87 -0.44 -6.64 -4.02
C SER A 87 0.69 -6.48 -3.01
N MET A 88 0.34 -6.53 -1.73
CA MET A 88 1.32 -6.53 -0.64
C MET A 88 1.76 -7.96 -0.38
N VAL A 89 3.06 -8.18 -0.20
CA VAL A 89 3.58 -9.48 0.19
C VAL A 89 3.76 -9.47 1.69
N THR A 90 2.82 -10.06 2.42
CA THR A 90 3.01 -10.29 3.86
C THR A 90 4.11 -11.32 4.03
N ARG A 91 5.26 -10.94 4.59
CA ARG A 91 6.27 -11.92 5.00
C ARG A 91 5.64 -12.78 6.10
N ARG A 92 5.66 -14.11 5.92
CA ARG A 92 5.30 -15.08 6.97
C ARG A 92 6.42 -15.19 8.00
#